data_AF-A0A6P2BST8-F1
#
_entry.id   AF-A0A6P2BST8-F1
#
_cell.length_a   1.000
_cell.length_b   1.000
_cell.length_c   1.000
_cell.angle_alpha   90.00
_cell.angle_beta   90.00
_cell.angle_gamma   90.00
#
_symmetry.space_group_name_H-M   'P 1'
#
loop_
_entity.id
_entity.type
_entity.pdbx_description
1 polymer ?
#
loop_
_entity_poly.entity_id
_entity_poly.type
_entity_poly.pdbx_seq_one_letter_code
_entity_poly.pdbx_strand_id
1 'polypeptide(L)'
;MAKKVKAGRKRLVVAGIIVPGMLAATAAASGAGVAATPLSLGFGHCGGGSAGWNSALEPVLTSGTALPGGCRTNPLGPADNPAFSWMAITSAARLAAPTTEPTFTASTSGTGPSPRMVIDLANGESLAGYPGLALAGQSGPDAAVMAWAVGDSTTYTDYLAAYNAAAASSATVLQAFIEADGGTATTVTSVQYDGRSLGAGTVTVTVLAGPQTVTIGSAAPLLRIKPSTTSSDTNGLTVRATGLPDGLTLNPDNTITGTPAPDAHSGTATLNATDAYGQTGTATIAYTVNPAPAPVPVLSHGKAVATTPTRETVTWQQTVPSWEKFTIVGPGAINGHVGWVPPGTEIGYYSGLEAHHGYTVTYTPYTAKGGSPIPGANPGAVYFVS
;
A
#
# COMPACT_ATOMS: atom_id res chain seq x y z
N MET A 1 56.54 45.28 -43.69
CA MET A 1 55.45 46.25 -43.35
C MET A 1 54.22 45.42 -42.98
N ALA A 2 54.08 45.08 -41.69
CA ALA A 2 53.09 45.61 -40.73
C ALA A 2 51.62 45.28 -41.11
N LYS A 3 50.94 44.26 -40.54
CA LYS A 3 50.39 44.09 -39.17
C LYS A 3 48.87 44.36 -39.15
N LYS A 4 48.06 43.35 -38.80
CA LYS A 4 47.18 43.37 -37.60
C LYS A 4 46.31 42.11 -37.47
N VAL A 5 46.68 41.31 -36.47
CA VAL A 5 45.83 40.37 -35.74
C VAL A 5 44.75 41.16 -34.98
N LYS A 6 43.52 40.65 -34.93
CA LYS A 6 42.48 41.13 -34.01
C LYS A 6 42.18 40.03 -32.99
N ALA A 7 42.74 40.20 -31.79
CA ALA A 7 42.36 39.51 -30.56
C ALA A 7 41.71 40.53 -29.61
N GLY A 8 40.72 40.08 -28.84
CA GLY A 8 40.13 40.80 -27.70
C GLY A 8 38.62 40.55 -27.58
N ARG A 9 38.03 40.29 -26.41
CA ARG A 9 38.50 40.44 -25.03
C ARG A 9 37.81 39.45 -24.08
N LYS A 10 38.61 38.84 -23.21
CA LYS A 10 38.16 38.29 -21.92
C LYS A 10 37.69 39.44 -21.03
N ARG A 11 36.55 39.29 -20.35
CA ARG A 11 36.12 40.24 -19.32
C ARG A 11 36.83 39.95 -18.01
N LEU A 12 37.35 41.03 -17.44
CA LEU A 12 38.19 41.13 -16.27
C LEU A 12 37.34 41.05 -15.00
N VAL A 13 37.88 40.33 -14.03
CA VAL A 13 37.50 40.28 -12.62
C VAL A 13 37.68 41.68 -11.98
N VAL A 14 36.70 42.12 -11.18
CA VAL A 14 36.90 43.22 -10.22
C VAL A 14 37.12 42.60 -8.85
N ALA A 15 38.26 42.94 -8.25
CA ALA A 15 38.66 42.61 -6.90
C ALA A 15 38.12 43.64 -5.90
N GLY A 16 37.67 43.18 -4.74
CA GLY A 16 37.46 43.98 -3.52
C GLY A 16 38.11 43.26 -2.34
N ILE A 17 38.95 43.97 -1.59
CA ILE A 17 39.87 43.47 -0.56
C ILE A 17 39.23 43.50 0.86
N ILE A 18 39.22 42.32 1.49
CA ILE A 18 39.55 41.89 2.89
C ILE A 18 39.14 42.74 4.13
N VAL A 19 38.44 42.10 5.09
CA VAL A 19 38.81 42.01 6.53
C VAL A 19 38.42 40.61 7.08
N PRO A 20 39.26 39.92 7.90
CA PRO A 20 39.05 38.55 8.33
C PRO A 20 38.36 38.42 9.71
N GLY A 21 37.62 37.32 9.89
CA GLY A 21 37.27 36.78 11.21
C GLY A 21 35.77 36.71 11.49
N MET A 22 35.16 35.57 11.20
CA MET A 22 34.26 34.87 12.14
C MET A 22 33.88 33.51 11.56
N LEU A 23 34.16 32.49 12.37
CA LEU A 23 33.72 31.12 12.22
C LEU A 23 32.17 31.11 12.24
N ALA A 24 31.54 30.71 11.14
CA ALA A 24 30.12 30.35 11.15
C ALA A 24 29.89 29.26 10.09
N ALA A 25 29.77 28.03 10.57
CA ALA A 25 29.23 26.92 9.82
C ALA A 25 27.85 27.32 9.28
N THR A 26 27.74 27.53 7.98
CA THR A 26 26.44 27.57 7.31
C THR A 26 26.09 26.14 6.95
N ALA A 27 25.24 25.55 7.80
CA ALA A 27 24.53 24.33 7.50
C ALA A 27 23.81 24.53 6.16
N ALA A 28 24.20 23.75 5.15
CA ALA A 28 23.34 23.54 4.00
C ALA A 28 22.06 22.91 4.53
N ALA A 29 20.98 23.68 4.49
CA ALA A 29 19.64 23.17 4.70
C ALA A 29 19.39 22.09 3.63
N SER A 30 19.52 20.81 4.01
CA SER A 30 19.02 19.72 3.20
C SER A 30 17.50 19.83 3.22
N GLY A 31 16.96 20.18 2.04
CA GLY A 31 15.54 20.38 1.83
C GLY A 31 14.71 19.19 2.29
N ALA A 32 13.48 19.51 2.71
CA ALA A 32 12.42 18.54 2.92
C ALA A 32 12.43 17.50 1.80
N GLY A 33 12.57 16.23 2.19
CA GLY A 33 12.78 15.10 1.30
C GLY A 33 11.69 15.00 0.24
N VAL A 34 12.03 15.35 -1.00
CA VAL A 34 11.37 14.76 -2.15
C VAL A 34 11.73 13.29 -2.07
N ALA A 35 10.74 12.42 -1.84
CA ALA A 35 10.94 10.98 -1.80
C ALA A 35 11.70 10.58 -3.07
N ALA A 36 12.90 10.02 -2.90
CA ALA A 36 13.68 9.54 -4.04
C ALA A 36 12.83 8.54 -4.83
N THR A 37 12.85 8.64 -6.16
CA THR A 37 12.11 7.73 -7.02
C THR A 37 12.48 6.29 -6.69
N PRO A 38 11.50 5.38 -6.48
CA PRO A 38 11.78 4.00 -6.14
C PRO A 38 12.63 3.32 -7.22
N LEU A 39 13.53 2.45 -6.79
CA LEU A 39 14.42 1.69 -7.66
C LEU A 39 13.90 0.26 -7.76
N SER A 40 13.78 -0.25 -8.98
CA SER A 40 13.38 -1.62 -9.25
C SER A 40 14.53 -2.41 -9.86
N LEU A 41 14.55 -3.71 -9.58
CA LEU A 41 15.53 -4.64 -10.13
C LEU A 41 14.86 -5.59 -11.11
N GLY A 42 15.44 -5.71 -12.30
CA GLY A 42 15.10 -6.73 -13.29
C GLY A 42 16.24 -7.72 -13.43
N PHE A 43 15.92 -9.00 -13.61
CA PHE A 43 16.91 -10.04 -13.85
C PHE A 43 16.72 -10.62 -15.25
N GLY A 44 17.83 -11.00 -15.89
CA GLY A 44 17.79 -11.72 -17.15
C GLY A 44 19.06 -12.53 -17.34
N HIS A 45 19.01 -13.45 -18.29
CA HIS A 45 20.16 -14.22 -18.69
C HIS A 45 20.04 -14.64 -20.14
N CYS A 46 21.17 -15.04 -20.71
CA CYS A 46 21.23 -15.73 -21.98
C CYS A 46 22.10 -16.99 -21.88
N GLY A 47 21.71 -18.04 -22.59
CA GLY A 47 22.32 -19.37 -22.48
C GLY A 47 21.84 -20.10 -21.23
N GLY A 48 22.59 -21.13 -20.81
CA GLY A 48 22.24 -21.99 -19.67
C GLY A 48 22.43 -21.37 -18.28
N GLY A 49 22.64 -20.05 -18.20
CA GLY A 49 22.81 -19.32 -16.94
C GLY A 49 21.49 -19.08 -16.19
N SER A 50 21.55 -18.36 -15.07
CA SER A 50 20.38 -17.93 -14.30
C SER A 50 20.65 -16.61 -13.58
N ALA A 51 19.60 -15.83 -13.32
CA ALA A 51 19.68 -14.59 -12.54
C ALA A 51 18.45 -14.44 -11.64
N GLY A 52 18.64 -14.05 -10.39
CA GLY A 52 17.53 -13.84 -9.45
C GLY A 52 17.98 -13.71 -8.00
N TRP A 53 17.01 -13.71 -7.09
CA TRP A 53 17.25 -13.70 -5.64
C TRP A 53 17.56 -15.10 -5.10
N ASN A 54 18.56 -15.23 -4.25
CA ASN A 54 18.81 -16.46 -3.50
C ASN A 54 17.92 -16.55 -2.24
N SER A 55 18.05 -17.64 -1.48
CA SER A 55 17.32 -17.84 -0.22
C SER A 55 17.70 -16.86 0.89
N ALA A 56 18.83 -16.17 0.77
CA ALA A 56 19.26 -15.10 1.67
C ALA A 56 18.79 -13.71 1.18
N LEU A 57 17.99 -13.64 0.12
CA LEU A 57 17.47 -12.42 -0.50
C LEU A 57 18.54 -11.51 -1.12
N GLU A 58 19.69 -12.10 -1.47
CA GLU A 58 20.76 -11.42 -2.21
C GLU A 58 20.63 -11.73 -3.71
N PRO A 59 21.02 -10.79 -4.59
CA PRO A 59 21.01 -11.06 -6.02
C PRO A 59 22.12 -12.07 -6.38
N VAL A 60 21.83 -12.99 -7.28
CA VAL A 60 22.82 -13.97 -7.75
C VAL A 60 22.77 -14.03 -9.26
N LEU A 61 23.95 -13.91 -9.87
CA LEU A 61 24.14 -13.94 -11.32
C LEU A 61 25.01 -15.14 -11.67
N THR A 62 24.39 -16.15 -12.26
CA THR A 62 25.10 -17.34 -12.73
C THR A 62 25.29 -17.26 -14.22
N SER A 63 26.51 -16.94 -14.64
CA SER A 63 26.90 -17.09 -16.04
C SER A 63 26.87 -18.58 -16.40
N GLY A 64 26.30 -18.91 -17.55
CA GLY A 64 26.15 -20.29 -18.00
C GLY A 64 27.11 -20.63 -19.13
N THR A 65 26.68 -21.56 -19.97
CA THR A 65 27.28 -21.82 -21.27
C THR A 65 26.31 -21.45 -22.38
N ALA A 66 26.84 -20.99 -23.52
CA ALA A 66 26.07 -20.74 -24.74
C ALA A 66 26.80 -21.39 -25.92
N LEU A 67 26.02 -21.82 -26.91
CA LEU A 67 26.59 -22.16 -28.21
C LEU A 67 27.14 -20.89 -28.88
N PRO A 68 28.16 -20.99 -29.75
CA PRO A 68 28.62 -19.86 -30.54
C PRO A 68 27.46 -19.15 -31.25
N GLY A 69 27.31 -17.85 -31.01
CA GLY A 69 26.22 -17.03 -31.56
C GLY A 69 24.83 -17.27 -30.97
N GLY A 70 24.71 -18.10 -29.92
CA GLY A 70 23.45 -18.41 -29.23
C GLY A 70 22.94 -17.29 -28.33
N CYS A 71 23.84 -16.42 -27.88
CA CYS A 71 23.51 -15.17 -27.24
C CYS A 71 23.82 -14.03 -28.19
N ARG A 72 22.84 -13.14 -28.48
CA ARG A 72 23.03 -11.99 -29.36
C ARG A 72 22.50 -10.74 -28.68
N THR A 73 23.42 -9.84 -28.33
CA THR A 73 23.16 -8.41 -28.15
C THR A 73 24.06 -7.67 -29.16
N ASN A 74 23.50 -6.76 -29.93
CA ASN A 74 24.16 -5.93 -30.97
C ASN A 74 25.26 -4.99 -30.36
N PRO A 75 26.29 -4.42 -31.05
CA PRO A 75 26.98 -4.70 -32.32
C PRO A 75 28.51 -4.95 -32.08
N LEU A 76 28.94 -6.01 -31.40
CA LEU A 76 30.37 -6.33 -31.24
C LEU A 76 30.67 -7.75 -31.75
N GLY A 77 31.13 -7.85 -33.00
CA GLY A 77 31.93 -8.96 -33.59
C GLY A 77 31.40 -10.43 -33.57
N PRO A 78 31.68 -11.28 -34.59
CA PRO A 78 30.97 -12.57 -34.75
C PRO A 78 31.57 -13.83 -34.09
N ALA A 79 32.62 -13.77 -33.25
CA ALA A 79 33.40 -14.99 -32.96
C ALA A 79 33.28 -15.58 -31.55
N ASP A 80 33.09 -14.78 -30.49
CA ASP A 80 33.10 -15.27 -29.11
C ASP A 80 31.95 -14.62 -28.31
N ASN A 81 30.75 -15.21 -28.34
CA ASN A 81 29.64 -14.73 -27.49
C ASN A 81 29.44 -15.68 -26.29
N PRO A 82 30.00 -15.35 -25.11
CA PRO A 82 29.77 -16.15 -23.91
C PRO A 82 28.31 -16.02 -23.43
N ALA A 83 27.83 -17.04 -22.72
CA ALA A 83 26.59 -16.88 -21.95
C ALA A 83 26.80 -15.84 -20.85
N PHE A 84 25.75 -15.07 -20.61
CA PHE A 84 25.75 -13.96 -19.68
C PHE A 84 24.50 -13.93 -18.82
N SER A 85 24.60 -13.31 -17.66
CA SER A 85 23.50 -13.06 -16.75
C SER A 85 23.59 -11.63 -16.26
N TRP A 86 22.46 -10.96 -16.10
CA TRP A 86 22.43 -9.56 -15.74
C TRP A 86 21.34 -9.23 -14.72
N MET A 87 21.58 -8.15 -14.00
CA MET A 87 20.63 -7.49 -13.11
C MET A 87 20.56 -6.01 -13.50
N ALA A 88 19.43 -5.54 -14.01
CA ALA A 88 19.22 -4.15 -14.36
C ALA A 88 18.67 -3.37 -13.18
N ILE A 89 19.19 -2.17 -13.00
CA ILE A 89 18.74 -1.17 -12.04
C ILE A 89 17.89 -0.17 -12.82
N THR A 90 16.62 -0.09 -12.44
CA THR A 90 15.61 0.69 -13.15
C THR A 90 14.87 1.59 -12.18
N SER A 91 14.18 2.61 -12.70
CA SER A 91 13.25 3.41 -11.91
C SER A 91 12.06 3.82 -12.78
N ALA A 92 10.96 4.25 -12.16
CA ALA A 92 9.79 4.74 -12.90
C ALA A 92 10.06 6.08 -13.62
N ALA A 93 11.15 6.77 -13.28
CA ALA A 93 11.64 7.96 -13.95
C ALA A 93 12.90 7.62 -14.76
N ARG A 94 13.47 8.58 -15.51
CA ARG A 94 14.84 8.38 -16.01
C ARG A 94 15.79 8.39 -14.83
N LEU A 95 16.70 7.42 -14.82
CA LEU A 95 17.72 7.30 -13.80
C LEU A 95 18.73 8.45 -13.95
N ALA A 96 19.09 9.10 -12.84
CA ALA A 96 20.20 10.05 -12.82
C ALA A 96 21.51 9.29 -12.74
N ALA A 97 22.58 9.89 -13.26
CA ALA A 97 23.91 9.37 -13.06
C ALA A 97 24.25 9.41 -11.56
N PRO A 98 24.81 8.33 -11.00
CA PRO A 98 25.02 8.24 -9.56
C PRO A 98 26.01 9.31 -9.09
N THR A 99 25.68 10.02 -8.03
CA THR A 99 26.55 11.08 -7.48
C THR A 99 27.60 10.53 -6.53
N THR A 100 27.33 9.33 -6.00
CA THR A 100 28.23 8.53 -5.19
C THR A 100 28.57 7.26 -5.94
N GLU A 101 29.79 6.76 -5.75
CA GLU A 101 30.28 5.57 -6.43
C GLU A 101 29.35 4.36 -6.19
N PRO A 102 28.79 3.77 -7.25
CA PRO A 102 28.10 2.50 -7.15
C PRO A 102 29.09 1.37 -6.84
N THR A 103 28.70 0.43 -5.98
CA THR A 103 29.56 -0.68 -5.57
C THR A 103 28.80 -1.99 -5.49
N PHE A 104 29.51 -3.10 -5.52
CA PHE A 104 28.97 -4.42 -5.20
C PHE A 104 30.12 -5.36 -4.81
N THR A 105 29.80 -6.46 -4.15
CA THR A 105 30.76 -7.53 -3.84
C THR A 105 30.50 -8.74 -4.72
N ALA A 106 31.56 -9.41 -5.18
CA ALA A 106 31.48 -10.58 -6.04
C ALA A 106 32.25 -11.77 -5.44
N SER A 107 31.67 -12.98 -5.46
CA SER A 107 32.30 -14.18 -4.89
C SER A 107 33.44 -14.78 -5.72
N THR A 108 33.52 -14.45 -7.01
CA THR A 108 34.58 -14.91 -7.90
C THR A 108 35.37 -13.73 -8.43
N SER A 109 36.57 -13.52 -7.91
CA SER A 109 37.58 -12.62 -8.49
C SER A 109 38.31 -13.33 -9.65
N GLY A 110 37.55 -13.78 -10.65
CA GLY A 110 38.14 -14.34 -11.87
C GLY A 110 39.08 -13.31 -12.50
N THR A 111 40.17 -13.74 -13.12
CA THR A 111 41.20 -12.87 -13.71
C THR A 111 40.74 -12.10 -14.96
N GLY A 112 39.44 -11.89 -15.13
CA GLY A 112 38.80 -11.26 -16.29
C GLY A 112 37.85 -10.12 -15.91
N PRO A 113 37.31 -9.39 -16.91
CA PRO A 113 36.46 -8.20 -16.73
C PRO A 113 35.02 -8.54 -16.29
N SER A 114 34.83 -9.56 -15.45
CA SER A 114 33.51 -10.06 -15.06
C SER A 114 33.53 -10.60 -13.62
N PRO A 115 32.52 -10.30 -12.80
CA PRO A 115 31.36 -9.44 -13.10
C PRO A 115 31.73 -7.95 -13.14
N ARG A 116 30.91 -7.14 -13.82
CA ARG A 116 31.07 -5.68 -13.88
C ARG A 116 29.74 -4.96 -13.75
N MET A 117 29.77 -3.74 -13.23
CA MET A 117 28.66 -2.80 -13.36
C MET A 117 28.84 -1.97 -14.63
N VAL A 118 27.77 -1.78 -15.38
CA VAL A 118 27.72 -0.93 -16.57
C VAL A 118 26.68 0.16 -16.37
N ILE A 119 27.05 1.40 -16.68
CA ILE A 119 26.17 2.56 -16.67
C ILE A 119 26.27 3.24 -18.03
N ASP A 120 25.24 3.08 -18.85
CA ASP A 120 25.15 3.73 -20.15
C ASP A 120 24.50 5.10 -19.98
N LEU A 121 25.23 6.14 -20.36
CA LEU A 121 24.80 7.52 -20.26
C LEU A 121 24.04 7.93 -21.53
N ALA A 122 23.11 8.87 -21.37
CA ALA A 122 22.30 9.36 -22.49
C ALA A 122 23.08 10.16 -23.54
N ASN A 123 24.34 10.51 -23.26
CA ASN A 123 25.25 11.11 -24.24
C ASN A 123 25.98 10.08 -25.12
N GLY A 124 25.73 8.77 -24.93
CA GLY A 124 26.33 7.69 -25.70
C GLY A 124 27.63 7.12 -25.13
N GLU A 125 28.12 7.66 -24.01
CA GLU A 125 29.27 7.11 -23.27
C GLU A 125 28.81 6.02 -22.28
N SER A 126 29.70 5.09 -21.95
CA SER A 126 29.45 4.01 -20.99
C SER A 126 30.52 4.00 -19.91
N LEU A 127 30.11 3.78 -18.66
CA LEU A 127 31.01 3.55 -17.54
C LEU A 127 30.98 2.06 -17.16
N ALA A 128 32.14 1.42 -17.10
CA ALA A 128 32.28 0.03 -16.68
C ALA A 128 33.09 -0.03 -15.38
N GLY A 129 32.47 -0.48 -14.29
CA GLY A 129 33.07 -0.61 -12.96
C GLY A 129 33.33 -2.06 -12.58
N TYR A 130 34.54 -2.35 -12.12
CA TYR A 130 35.01 -3.70 -11.80
C TYR A 130 35.41 -3.81 -10.31
N PRO A 131 34.82 -4.75 -9.56
CA PRO A 131 35.18 -4.95 -8.16
C PRO A 131 36.57 -5.61 -8.05
N GLY A 132 37.44 -5.06 -7.21
CA GLY A 132 38.72 -5.68 -6.84
C GLY A 132 39.81 -5.66 -7.91
N LEU A 133 39.65 -4.88 -9.00
CA LEU A 133 40.75 -4.60 -9.93
C LEU A 133 41.64 -3.45 -9.44
N ALA A 134 42.91 -3.45 -9.89
CA ALA A 134 43.86 -2.38 -9.58
C ALA A 134 43.63 -1.14 -10.47
N LEU A 135 43.84 0.05 -9.92
CA LEU A 135 43.86 1.30 -10.70
C LEU A 135 45.14 1.42 -11.54
N ALA A 136 45.08 2.19 -12.62
CA ALA A 136 46.23 2.43 -13.49
C ALA A 136 47.40 3.05 -12.71
N GLY A 137 48.57 2.42 -12.78
CA GLY A 137 49.78 2.87 -12.09
C GLY A 137 49.88 2.46 -10.62
N GLN A 138 48.91 1.69 -10.10
CA GLN A 138 48.96 1.09 -8.77
C GLN A 138 49.27 -0.41 -8.86
N SER A 139 50.10 -0.93 -7.95
CA SER A 139 50.39 -2.36 -7.85
C SER A 139 49.50 -3.03 -6.81
N GLY A 140 48.65 -3.96 -7.25
CA GLY A 140 47.81 -4.82 -6.39
C GLY A 140 46.32 -4.46 -6.44
N PRO A 141 45.42 -5.39 -6.08
CA PRO A 141 43.98 -5.14 -6.04
C PRO A 141 43.68 -4.15 -4.92
N ASP A 142 43.11 -2.99 -5.25
CA ASP A 142 42.60 -2.08 -4.22
C ASP A 142 41.21 -2.59 -3.82
N ALA A 143 41.19 -3.59 -2.94
CA ALA A 143 39.98 -4.34 -2.58
C ALA A 143 38.86 -3.47 -1.96
N ALA A 144 39.12 -2.18 -1.72
CA ALA A 144 38.20 -1.22 -1.14
C ALA A 144 37.47 -0.32 -2.16
N VAL A 145 37.84 -0.33 -3.45
CA VAL A 145 37.30 0.60 -4.46
C VAL A 145 36.99 -0.13 -5.77
N MET A 146 35.95 0.30 -6.49
CA MET A 146 35.69 -0.19 -7.83
C MET A 146 36.67 0.46 -8.81
N ALA A 147 37.19 -0.30 -9.77
CA ALA A 147 38.02 0.25 -10.83
C ALA A 147 37.13 0.59 -12.03
N TRP A 148 37.15 1.84 -12.51
CA TRP A 148 36.24 2.30 -13.55
C TRP A 148 36.95 2.59 -14.87
N ALA A 149 36.34 2.18 -15.98
CA ALA A 149 36.74 2.52 -17.34
C ALA A 149 35.61 3.27 -18.06
N VAL A 150 35.97 4.12 -19.01
CA VAL A 150 35.05 4.76 -19.96
C VAL A 150 35.10 3.98 -21.29
N GLY A 151 33.96 3.56 -21.80
CA GLY A 151 33.84 2.78 -23.03
C GLY A 151 34.58 1.43 -22.94
N ASP A 152 35.41 1.13 -23.94
CA ASP A 152 36.25 -0.08 -24.05
C ASP A 152 37.70 0.14 -23.57
N SER A 153 37.95 1.23 -22.84
CA SER A 153 39.27 1.58 -22.31
C SER A 153 39.81 0.49 -21.39
N THR A 154 41.10 0.17 -21.53
CA THR A 154 41.85 -0.69 -20.59
C THR A 154 42.53 0.11 -19.47
N THR A 155 42.28 1.43 -19.40
CA THR A 155 42.80 2.31 -18.35
C THR A 155 41.73 2.49 -17.29
N TYR A 156 42.04 2.04 -16.07
CA TYR A 156 41.11 2.11 -14.94
C TYR A 156 41.45 3.28 -14.01
N THR A 157 40.44 4.05 -13.65
CA THR A 157 40.52 5.18 -12.71
C THR A 157 39.48 5.02 -11.60
N ASP A 158 39.49 5.92 -10.62
CA ASP A 158 38.38 6.05 -9.67
C ASP A 158 37.07 6.47 -10.38
N TYR A 159 35.94 6.28 -9.69
CA TYR A 159 34.62 6.64 -10.21
C TYR A 159 34.51 8.10 -10.62
N LEU A 160 35.04 9.03 -9.83
CA LEU A 160 34.88 10.47 -10.08
C LEU A 160 35.63 10.88 -11.35
N ALA A 161 36.83 10.36 -11.56
CA ALA A 161 37.62 10.59 -12.76
C ALA A 161 36.95 10.01 -14.00
N ALA A 162 36.48 8.76 -13.95
CA ALA A 162 35.77 8.12 -15.05
C ALA A 162 34.45 8.85 -15.36
N TYR A 163 33.66 9.16 -14.33
CA TYR A 163 32.41 9.91 -14.44
C TYR A 163 32.63 11.27 -15.09
N ASN A 164 33.60 12.05 -14.63
CA ASN A 164 33.89 13.37 -15.21
C ASN A 164 34.37 13.28 -16.67
N ALA A 165 35.10 12.22 -17.02
CA ALA A 165 35.52 11.98 -18.40
C ALA A 165 34.34 11.59 -19.32
N ALA A 166 33.43 10.73 -18.84
CA ALA A 166 32.26 10.28 -19.58
C ALA A 166 31.13 11.32 -19.64
N ALA A 167 30.94 12.14 -18.59
CA ALA A 167 29.80 13.03 -18.43
C ALA A 167 29.99 14.42 -19.07
N ALA A 168 30.65 14.51 -20.22
CA ALA A 168 30.97 15.78 -20.88
C ALA A 168 29.74 16.62 -21.32
N SER A 169 28.51 16.13 -21.17
CA SER A 169 27.27 16.84 -21.55
C SER A 169 25.94 16.33 -20.98
N SER A 170 25.88 15.23 -20.22
CA SER A 170 24.62 14.69 -19.69
C SER A 170 24.80 13.94 -18.36
N ALA A 171 23.90 14.19 -17.41
CA ALA A 171 23.80 13.49 -16.12
C ALA A 171 22.66 12.46 -16.09
N THR A 172 22.15 12.05 -17.26
CA THR A 172 21.04 11.09 -17.38
C THR A 172 21.57 9.72 -17.78
N VAL A 173 21.07 8.68 -17.14
CA VAL A 173 21.38 7.28 -17.44
C VAL A 173 20.28 6.70 -18.33
N LEU A 174 20.69 6.00 -19.39
CA LEU A 174 19.81 5.20 -20.25
C LEU A 174 19.50 3.86 -19.60
N GLN A 175 20.53 3.19 -19.08
CA GLN A 175 20.43 1.94 -18.36
C GLN A 175 21.62 1.78 -17.42
N ALA A 176 21.37 1.16 -16.27
CA ALA A 176 22.41 0.70 -15.36
C ALA A 176 22.16 -0.78 -15.09
N PHE A 177 23.20 -1.61 -15.14
CA PHE A 177 23.09 -3.03 -14.88
C PHE A 177 24.39 -3.62 -14.35
N ILE A 178 24.29 -4.76 -13.68
CA ILE A 178 25.43 -5.62 -13.36
C ILE A 178 25.36 -6.81 -14.30
N GLU A 179 26.46 -7.16 -14.94
CA GLU A 179 26.58 -8.29 -15.84
C GLU A 179 27.67 -9.24 -15.36
N ALA A 180 27.39 -10.54 -15.43
CA ALA A 180 28.33 -11.62 -15.20
C ALA A 180 28.41 -12.51 -16.45
N ASP A 181 29.59 -12.51 -17.06
CA ASP A 181 29.98 -13.27 -18.24
C ASP A 181 31.03 -14.32 -17.89
N GLY A 182 31.01 -15.46 -18.59
CA GLY A 182 32.05 -16.47 -18.51
C GLY A 182 31.85 -17.55 -17.45
N GLY A 183 31.03 -18.56 -17.77
CA GLY A 183 31.05 -19.95 -17.31
C GLY A 183 30.88 -20.30 -15.81
N THR A 184 31.14 -19.39 -14.87
CA THR A 184 31.09 -19.68 -13.43
C THR A 184 30.01 -18.85 -12.75
N ALA A 185 29.32 -19.46 -11.78
CA ALA A 185 28.34 -18.77 -10.95
C ALA A 185 29.00 -17.69 -10.11
N THR A 186 28.47 -16.47 -10.14
CA THR A 186 28.93 -15.36 -9.31
C THR A 186 27.82 -14.90 -8.37
N THR A 187 28.13 -14.89 -7.08
CA THR A 187 27.26 -14.28 -6.07
C THR A 187 27.57 -12.79 -6.06
N VAL A 188 26.56 -11.97 -6.34
CA VAL A 188 26.67 -10.51 -6.30
C VAL A 188 25.96 -10.03 -5.04
N THR A 189 26.69 -9.52 -4.07
CA THR A 189 26.10 -9.08 -2.79
C THR A 189 26.38 -7.60 -2.55
N SER A 190 25.77 -7.03 -1.51
CA SER A 190 26.05 -5.66 -1.06
C SER A 190 25.97 -4.59 -2.15
N VAL A 191 25.06 -4.74 -3.10
CA VAL A 191 24.94 -3.81 -4.23
C VAL A 191 24.52 -2.45 -3.70
N GLN A 192 25.20 -1.40 -4.14
CA GLN A 192 24.94 0.00 -3.80
C GLN A 192 24.79 0.80 -5.08
N TYR A 193 23.75 1.63 -5.15
CA TYR A 193 23.56 2.58 -6.25
C TYR A 193 23.16 3.94 -5.71
N ASP A 194 23.96 4.98 -6.02
CA ASP A 194 23.77 6.34 -5.51
C ASP A 194 23.58 6.38 -3.97
N GLY A 195 24.43 5.62 -3.26
CA GLY A 195 24.46 5.56 -1.79
C GLY A 195 23.33 4.75 -1.16
N ARG A 196 22.52 4.04 -1.97
CA ARG A 196 21.43 3.18 -1.50
C ARG A 196 21.78 1.72 -1.68
N SER A 197 21.63 0.94 -0.61
CA SER A 197 21.75 -0.52 -0.71
C SER A 197 20.63 -1.03 -1.62
N LEU A 198 20.90 -2.05 -2.43
CA LEU A 198 19.93 -2.74 -3.27
C LEU A 198 19.85 -4.20 -2.81
N GLY A 199 18.69 -4.62 -2.31
CA GLY A 199 18.47 -5.96 -1.81
C GLY A 199 16.99 -6.22 -1.54
N ALA A 200 16.53 -7.41 -1.93
CA ALA A 200 15.23 -7.91 -1.53
C ALA A 200 15.17 -8.06 -0.01
N GLY A 201 13.98 -7.91 0.55
CA GLY A 201 13.75 -8.07 1.98
C GLY A 201 12.59 -8.99 2.26
N THR A 202 12.30 -9.12 3.55
CA THR A 202 11.09 -9.79 4.00
C THR A 202 9.98 -8.76 4.13
N VAL A 203 8.78 -9.11 3.68
CA VAL A 203 7.59 -8.30 3.85
C VAL A 203 6.75 -8.91 4.97
N THR A 204 6.32 -8.07 5.90
CA THR A 204 5.45 -8.44 7.02
C THR A 204 4.19 -7.60 6.99
N VAL A 205 3.04 -8.22 7.30
CA VAL A 205 1.77 -7.53 7.44
C VAL A 205 1.30 -7.68 8.88
N THR A 206 1.20 -6.57 9.59
CA THR A 206 0.67 -6.55 10.95
C THR A 206 -0.74 -5.98 10.95
N VAL A 207 -1.68 -6.75 11.49
CA VAL A 207 -3.04 -6.29 11.79
C VAL A 207 -3.03 -5.79 13.23
N LEU A 208 -3.37 -4.52 13.44
CA LEU A 208 -3.30 -3.86 14.75
C LEU A 208 -4.43 -4.27 15.73
N ALA A 209 -5.25 -5.28 15.36
CA ALA A 209 -6.32 -5.83 16.19
C ALA A 209 -6.49 -7.33 15.90
N GLY A 210 -7.05 -8.07 16.86
CA GLY A 210 -7.34 -9.50 16.73
C GLY A 210 -8.54 -9.81 15.81
N PRO A 211 -9.20 -10.96 15.97
CA PRO A 211 -10.44 -11.28 15.26
C PRO A 211 -11.46 -10.14 15.33
N GLN A 212 -12.16 -9.89 14.24
CA GLN A 212 -13.10 -8.80 14.09
C GLN A 212 -14.53 -9.29 14.21
N THR A 213 -15.36 -8.54 14.92
CA THR A 213 -16.82 -8.75 14.94
C THR A 213 -17.48 -7.51 14.36
N VAL A 214 -18.33 -7.71 13.36
CA VAL A 214 -19.07 -6.64 12.67
C VAL A 214 -20.56 -6.99 12.66
N THR A 215 -21.43 -6.00 12.44
CA THR A 215 -22.89 -6.19 12.45
C THR A 215 -23.48 -5.64 11.17
N ILE A 216 -24.37 -6.39 10.52
CA ILE A 216 -25.04 -5.96 9.29
C ILE A 216 -25.75 -4.61 9.50
N GLY A 217 -25.59 -3.71 8.53
CA GLY A 217 -26.22 -2.38 8.57
C GLY A 217 -25.60 -1.40 9.56
N SER A 218 -24.57 -1.80 10.31
CA SER A 218 -23.82 -0.93 11.23
C SER A 218 -22.39 -0.73 10.76
N ALA A 219 -21.88 0.50 10.86
CA ALA A 219 -20.50 0.79 10.46
C ALA A 219 -19.51 -0.06 11.26
N ALA A 220 -18.61 -0.74 10.56
CA ALA A 220 -17.58 -1.55 11.20
C ALA A 220 -16.54 -0.66 11.91
N PRO A 221 -15.94 -1.13 13.01
CA PRO A 221 -14.81 -0.45 13.62
C PRO A 221 -13.67 -0.26 12.60
N LEU A 222 -13.02 0.90 12.63
CA LEU A 222 -11.85 1.17 11.79
C LEU A 222 -10.73 0.17 12.13
N LEU A 223 -10.29 -0.59 11.14
CA LEU A 223 -9.14 -1.48 11.26
C LEU A 223 -7.95 -0.92 10.48
N ARG A 224 -6.78 -0.85 11.12
CA ARG A 224 -5.54 -0.38 10.48
C ARG A 224 -4.61 -1.54 10.15
N ILE A 225 -4.13 -1.56 8.91
CA ILE A 225 -3.14 -2.51 8.42
C ILE A 225 -1.78 -1.82 8.36
N LYS A 226 -0.76 -2.43 8.94
CA LYS A 226 0.60 -1.93 8.93
C LYS A 226 1.50 -2.91 8.18
N PRO A 227 1.69 -2.73 6.86
CA PRO A 227 2.71 -3.46 6.13
C PRO A 227 4.10 -2.88 6.49
N SER A 228 5.12 -3.72 6.49
CA SER A 228 6.52 -3.32 6.64
C SER A 228 7.41 -4.22 5.81
N THR A 229 8.57 -3.71 5.40
CA THR A 229 9.57 -4.48 4.66
C THR A 229 10.97 -4.21 5.20
N THR A 230 11.84 -5.21 5.10
CA THR A 230 13.30 -5.03 5.30
C THR A 230 14.03 -4.82 3.97
N SER A 231 13.31 -4.71 2.86
CA SER A 231 13.90 -4.43 1.55
C SER A 231 14.53 -3.05 1.54
N SER A 232 15.55 -2.90 0.73
CA SER A 232 16.28 -1.64 0.68
C SER A 232 15.53 -0.52 -0.06
N ASP A 233 14.55 -0.87 -0.90
CA ASP A 233 13.51 0.05 -1.35
C ASP A 233 12.29 -0.11 -0.42
N THR A 234 12.08 0.90 0.43
CA THR A 234 11.00 0.95 1.41
C THR A 234 9.78 1.73 0.94
N ASN A 235 9.82 2.33 -0.26
CA ASN A 235 8.84 3.33 -0.70
C ASN A 235 7.70 2.77 -1.57
N GLY A 236 7.34 1.50 -1.44
CA GLY A 236 6.36 0.90 -2.35
C GLY A 236 5.67 -0.37 -1.85
N LEU A 237 5.19 -0.40 -0.60
CA LEU A 237 4.35 -1.52 -0.16
C LEU A 237 2.92 -1.37 -0.69
N THR A 238 2.52 -2.28 -1.58
CA THR A 238 1.15 -2.36 -2.08
C THR A 238 0.40 -3.44 -1.32
N VAL A 239 -0.69 -3.07 -0.64
CA VAL A 239 -1.54 -4.02 0.09
C VAL A 239 -2.80 -4.32 -0.72
N ARG A 240 -3.19 -5.60 -0.76
CA ARG A 240 -4.45 -6.08 -1.31
C ARG A 240 -5.17 -6.92 -0.28
N ALA A 241 -6.49 -6.85 -0.28
CA ALA A 241 -7.35 -7.68 0.54
C ALA A 241 -8.29 -8.51 -0.34
N THR A 242 -8.51 -9.76 0.05
CA THR A 242 -9.51 -10.65 -0.57
C THR A 242 -10.32 -11.32 0.52
N GLY A 243 -11.60 -11.62 0.25
CA GLY A 243 -12.48 -12.29 1.23
C GLY A 243 -12.92 -11.40 2.40
N LEU A 244 -12.89 -10.07 2.23
CA LEU A 244 -13.57 -9.16 3.16
C LEU A 244 -15.08 -9.43 3.12
N PRO A 245 -15.80 -9.38 4.26
CA PRO A 245 -17.26 -9.37 4.26
C PRO A 245 -17.81 -8.27 3.34
N ASP A 246 -18.87 -8.58 2.59
CA ASP A 246 -19.49 -7.66 1.63
C ASP A 246 -19.86 -6.34 2.32
N GLY A 247 -19.55 -5.22 1.66
CA GLY A 247 -19.73 -3.88 2.22
C GLY A 247 -18.53 -3.34 3.01
N LEU A 248 -17.49 -4.14 3.27
CA LEU A 248 -16.19 -3.67 3.75
C LEU A 248 -15.21 -3.46 2.59
N THR A 249 -14.27 -2.52 2.76
CA THR A 249 -13.30 -2.16 1.72
C THR A 249 -11.95 -1.81 2.34
N LEU A 250 -10.87 -2.29 1.72
CA LEU A 250 -9.51 -1.82 2.00
C LEU A 250 -9.27 -0.51 1.23
N ASN A 251 -8.99 0.56 1.97
CA ASN A 251 -8.72 1.89 1.42
C ASN A 251 -7.23 2.09 1.12
N PRO A 252 -6.86 3.05 0.25
CA PRO A 252 -5.47 3.36 -0.08
C PRO A 252 -4.58 3.76 1.11
N ASP A 253 -5.17 4.22 2.21
CA ASP A 253 -4.46 4.56 3.45
C ASP A 253 -4.22 3.34 4.37
N ASN A 254 -4.40 2.12 3.83
CA ASN A 254 -4.28 0.85 4.52
C ASN A 254 -5.25 0.69 5.70
N THR A 255 -6.42 1.32 5.63
CA THR A 255 -7.53 1.08 6.57
C THR A 255 -8.62 0.21 5.94
N ILE A 256 -9.27 -0.62 6.75
CA ILE A 256 -10.51 -1.31 6.35
C ILE A 256 -11.68 -0.63 7.04
N THR A 257 -12.65 -0.19 6.23
CA THR A 257 -13.88 0.47 6.69
C THR A 257 -15.07 -0.01 5.87
N GLY A 258 -16.26 0.41 6.28
CA GLY A 258 -17.52 0.16 5.58
C GLY A 258 -18.62 -0.29 6.52
N THR A 259 -19.74 -0.67 5.92
CA THR A 259 -20.91 -1.20 6.62
C THR A 259 -21.25 -2.54 5.98
N PRO A 260 -21.25 -3.66 6.73
CA PRO A 260 -21.56 -4.95 6.15
C PRO A 260 -22.95 -4.97 5.51
N ALA A 261 -22.99 -5.51 4.29
CA ALA A 261 -24.20 -5.64 3.50
C ALA A 261 -25.17 -6.71 4.07
N PRO A 262 -26.46 -6.72 3.67
CA PRO A 262 -27.44 -7.70 4.15
C PRO A 262 -27.05 -9.17 3.94
N ASP A 263 -26.24 -9.45 2.94
CA ASP A 263 -25.71 -10.75 2.54
C ASP A 263 -24.24 -10.94 2.95
N ALA A 264 -23.69 -10.10 3.83
CA ALA A 264 -22.35 -10.31 4.35
C ALA A 264 -22.27 -11.59 5.21
N HIS A 265 -21.22 -12.38 5.01
CA HIS A 265 -21.00 -13.63 5.74
C HIS A 265 -19.72 -13.60 6.57
N SER A 266 -19.71 -14.36 7.67
CA SER A 266 -18.49 -14.64 8.43
C SER A 266 -17.48 -15.39 7.58
N GLY A 267 -16.19 -15.19 7.85
CA GLY A 267 -15.14 -15.83 7.07
C GLY A 267 -13.74 -15.35 7.44
N THR A 268 -12.79 -15.64 6.56
CA THR A 268 -11.41 -15.19 6.70
C THR A 268 -11.05 -14.32 5.51
N ALA A 269 -10.62 -13.09 5.80
CA ALA A 269 -10.01 -12.21 4.82
C ALA A 269 -8.50 -12.43 4.80
N THR A 270 -7.91 -12.41 3.61
CA THR A 270 -6.47 -12.50 3.40
C THR A 270 -5.93 -11.16 2.94
N LEU A 271 -4.90 -10.68 3.63
CA LEU A 271 -4.12 -9.51 3.26
C LEU A 271 -2.82 -9.98 2.62
N ASN A 272 -2.49 -9.41 1.48
CA ASN A 272 -1.21 -9.62 0.80
C ASN A 272 -0.55 -8.26 0.57
N ALA A 273 0.65 -8.06 1.12
CA ALA A 273 1.48 -6.90 0.85
C ALA A 273 2.64 -7.31 -0.05
N THR A 274 2.99 -6.47 -1.02
CA THR A 274 4.09 -6.70 -1.96
C THR A 274 5.03 -5.49 -1.96
N ASP A 275 6.35 -5.73 -1.89
CA ASP A 275 7.35 -4.67 -2.02
C ASP A 275 7.74 -4.38 -3.49
N ALA A 276 8.62 -3.40 -3.69
CA ALA A 276 9.08 -2.97 -5.01
C ALA A 276 9.90 -4.05 -5.76
N TYR A 277 10.39 -5.08 -5.07
CA TYR A 277 11.15 -6.18 -5.64
C TYR A 277 10.30 -7.45 -5.86
N GLY A 278 8.98 -7.36 -5.59
CA GLY A 278 8.03 -8.45 -5.79
C GLY A 278 7.92 -9.41 -4.60
N GLN A 279 8.62 -9.14 -3.49
CA GLN A 279 8.52 -9.97 -2.28
C GLN A 279 7.17 -9.76 -1.62
N THR A 280 6.55 -10.84 -1.15
CA THR A 280 5.20 -10.81 -0.58
C THR A 280 5.18 -11.19 0.89
N GLY A 281 4.31 -10.56 1.66
CA GLY A 281 3.98 -10.93 3.03
C GLY A 281 2.47 -11.03 3.20
N THR A 282 2.01 -12.03 3.94
CA THR A 282 0.57 -12.30 4.12
C THR A 282 0.15 -12.24 5.58
N ALA A 283 -1.07 -11.75 5.82
CA ALA A 283 -1.76 -11.89 7.11
C ALA A 283 -3.22 -12.26 6.87
N THR A 284 -3.88 -12.80 7.88
CA THR A 284 -5.31 -13.12 7.82
C THR A 284 -6.08 -12.41 8.92
N ILE A 285 -7.35 -12.13 8.64
CA ILE A 285 -8.29 -11.56 9.61
C ILE A 285 -9.51 -12.48 9.64
N ALA A 286 -9.83 -13.02 10.81
CA ALA A 286 -11.09 -13.71 11.03
C ALA A 286 -12.20 -12.69 11.29
N TYR A 287 -13.30 -12.79 10.54
CA TYR A 287 -14.49 -11.98 10.70
C TYR A 287 -15.68 -12.81 11.18
N THR A 288 -16.32 -12.35 12.24
CA THR A 288 -17.66 -12.77 12.66
C THR A 288 -18.65 -11.68 12.26
N VAL A 289 -19.63 -12.02 11.42
CA VAL A 289 -20.71 -11.12 11.02
C VAL A 289 -21.95 -11.45 11.84
N ASN A 290 -22.36 -10.51 12.67
CA ASN A 290 -23.62 -10.57 13.40
C ASN A 290 -24.78 -10.11 12.51
N PRO A 291 -25.97 -10.72 12.66
CA PRO A 291 -27.16 -10.27 11.95
C PRO A 291 -27.51 -8.83 12.32
N ALA A 292 -28.26 -8.16 11.44
CA ALA A 292 -28.76 -6.82 11.72
C ALA A 292 -29.62 -6.83 13.00
N PRO A 293 -29.61 -5.74 13.79
CA PRO A 293 -30.55 -5.61 14.90
C PRO A 293 -31.99 -5.80 14.43
N ALA A 294 -32.79 -6.52 15.21
CA ALA A 294 -34.20 -6.68 14.89
C ALA A 294 -34.88 -5.30 14.86
N PRO A 295 -35.77 -5.03 13.88
CA PRO A 295 -36.52 -3.79 13.85
C PRO A 295 -37.41 -3.66 15.09
N VAL A 296 -37.52 -2.44 15.62
CA VAL A 296 -38.28 -2.15 16.83
C VAL A 296 -39.67 -1.61 16.46
N PRO A 297 -40.77 -2.12 17.06
CA PRO A 297 -42.11 -1.62 16.76
C PRO A 297 -42.31 -0.16 17.18
N VAL A 298 -42.89 0.62 16.27
CA VAL A 298 -43.39 1.98 16.50
C VAL A 298 -44.87 2.00 16.15
N LEU A 299 -45.69 2.45 17.10
CA LEU A 299 -47.13 2.60 16.91
C LEU A 299 -47.46 4.03 16.48
N SER A 300 -48.38 4.18 15.54
CA SER A 300 -49.00 5.48 15.26
C SER A 300 -49.80 5.99 16.48
N HIS A 301 -50.12 7.28 16.52
CA HIS A 301 -51.05 7.84 17.53
C HIS A 301 -52.48 7.30 17.45
N GLY A 302 -52.81 6.47 16.47
CA GLY A 302 -54.12 5.83 16.31
C GLY A 302 -55.28 6.79 16.06
N LYS A 303 -56.48 6.23 15.92
CA LYS A 303 -57.73 6.95 15.70
C LYS A 303 -58.88 6.16 16.31
N ALA A 304 -59.77 6.84 17.02
CA ALA A 304 -61.02 6.28 17.52
C ALA A 304 -62.21 6.69 16.63
N VAL A 305 -63.20 5.82 16.52
CA VAL A 305 -64.45 6.05 15.80
C VAL A 305 -65.60 5.44 16.60
N ALA A 306 -66.52 6.31 17.04
CA ALA A 306 -67.74 5.91 17.74
C ALA A 306 -68.57 4.99 16.85
N THR A 307 -68.96 3.83 17.40
CA THR A 307 -69.86 2.88 16.72
C THR A 307 -71.26 2.92 17.33
N THR A 308 -71.35 3.09 18.66
CA THR A 308 -72.56 3.41 19.41
C THR A 308 -72.16 4.29 20.60
N PRO A 309 -73.11 4.91 21.34
CA PRO A 309 -72.79 5.76 22.51
C PRO A 309 -72.05 5.07 23.68
N THR A 310 -71.76 3.78 23.55
CA THR A 310 -71.09 2.96 24.58
C THR A 310 -70.03 2.03 23.97
N ARG A 311 -69.70 2.23 22.69
CA ARG A 311 -68.75 1.39 21.92
C ARG A 311 -67.92 2.20 20.94
N GLU A 312 -66.63 1.94 20.99
CA GLU A 312 -65.61 2.63 20.19
C GLU A 312 -64.71 1.62 19.48
N THR A 313 -64.37 1.92 18.24
CA THR A 313 -63.35 1.18 17.49
C THR A 313 -62.10 2.04 17.39
N VAL A 314 -60.97 1.50 17.83
CA VAL A 314 -59.69 2.18 17.76
C VAL A 314 -58.79 1.45 16.76
N THR A 315 -58.23 2.19 15.81
CA THR A 315 -57.27 1.68 14.81
C THR A 315 -55.93 2.38 14.95
N TRP A 316 -54.83 1.69 14.69
CA TRP A 316 -53.47 2.25 14.63
C TRP A 316 -52.71 1.64 13.45
N GLN A 317 -51.42 1.96 13.32
CA GLN A 317 -50.48 1.33 12.40
C GLN A 317 -49.23 0.92 13.17
N GLN A 318 -48.56 -0.14 12.73
CA GLN A 318 -47.29 -0.63 13.27
C GLN A 318 -46.21 -0.63 12.20
N THR A 319 -45.01 -0.17 12.53
CA THR A 319 -43.85 -0.30 11.63
C THR A 319 -43.40 -1.75 11.46
N VAL A 320 -43.54 -2.55 12.53
CA VAL A 320 -43.37 -4.01 12.51
C VAL A 320 -44.40 -4.66 13.44
N PRO A 321 -44.97 -5.83 13.08
CA PRO A 321 -45.95 -6.52 13.92
C PRO A 321 -45.41 -6.93 15.30
N SER A 322 -46.20 -6.67 16.35
CA SER A 322 -45.90 -7.12 17.73
C SER A 322 -47.17 -7.38 18.53
N TRP A 323 -47.04 -8.08 19.66
CA TRP A 323 -48.14 -8.20 20.61
C TRP A 323 -48.34 -6.87 21.31
N GLU A 324 -49.56 -6.36 21.36
CA GLU A 324 -49.85 -5.11 22.05
C GLU A 324 -50.59 -5.35 23.34
N LYS A 325 -50.03 -4.90 24.46
CA LYS A 325 -50.77 -4.79 25.71
C LYS A 325 -51.49 -3.45 25.72
N PHE A 326 -52.82 -3.47 25.80
CA PHE A 326 -53.59 -2.24 25.96
C PHE A 326 -54.02 -2.03 27.41
N THR A 327 -54.11 -0.78 27.84
CA THR A 327 -54.77 -0.37 29.07
C THR A 327 -55.74 0.77 28.75
N ILE A 328 -56.99 0.66 29.19
CA ILE A 328 -57.97 1.73 29.05
C ILE A 328 -58.19 2.42 30.40
N VAL A 329 -58.16 3.75 30.39
CA VAL A 329 -58.37 4.62 31.54
C VAL A 329 -59.52 5.56 31.23
N GLY A 330 -60.49 5.64 32.15
CA GLY A 330 -61.70 6.47 32.03
C GLY A 330 -62.64 6.20 33.21
N PRO A 331 -63.90 6.66 33.17
CA PRO A 331 -64.87 6.32 34.20
C PRO A 331 -65.49 4.94 33.99
N GLY A 332 -66.21 4.49 35.03
CA GLY A 332 -67.03 3.27 34.98
C GLY A 332 -66.25 1.97 35.14
N ALA A 333 -66.95 0.86 34.90
CA ALA A 333 -66.43 -0.49 35.12
C ALA A 333 -65.21 -0.84 34.26
N ILE A 334 -65.06 -0.18 33.10
CA ILE A 334 -63.96 -0.43 32.17
C ILE A 334 -62.64 0.21 32.61
N ASN A 335 -62.63 1.08 33.63
CA ASN A 335 -61.42 1.77 34.07
C ASN A 335 -60.34 0.79 34.54
N GLY A 336 -59.12 0.92 34.00
CA GLY A 336 -57.99 0.06 34.32
C GLY A 336 -58.06 -1.32 33.65
N HIS A 337 -59.02 -1.57 32.75
CA HIS A 337 -59.05 -2.82 32.01
C HIS A 337 -57.80 -2.96 31.14
N VAL A 338 -57.24 -4.17 31.18
CA VAL A 338 -56.06 -4.57 30.42
C VAL A 338 -56.43 -5.70 29.48
N GLY A 339 -55.94 -5.65 28.25
CA GLY A 339 -56.07 -6.73 27.29
C GLY A 339 -54.90 -6.81 26.33
N TRP A 340 -55.03 -7.71 25.35
CA TRP A 340 -53.97 -8.05 24.42
C TRP A 340 -54.47 -8.08 22.99
N VAL A 341 -53.69 -7.50 22.08
CA VAL A 341 -53.93 -7.51 20.64
C VAL A 341 -52.84 -8.33 19.96
N PRO A 342 -53.17 -9.31 19.09
CA PRO A 342 -52.18 -10.11 18.37
C PRO A 342 -51.37 -9.31 17.36
N PRO A 343 -50.15 -9.77 17.00
CA PRO A 343 -49.34 -9.15 15.96
C PRO A 343 -50.07 -9.00 14.63
N GLY A 344 -49.93 -7.83 14.00
CA GLY A 344 -50.55 -7.53 12.70
C GLY A 344 -52.04 -7.22 12.79
N THR A 345 -52.62 -7.20 13.99
CA THR A 345 -53.98 -6.73 14.23
C THR A 345 -53.94 -5.29 14.70
N GLU A 346 -54.21 -4.35 13.79
CA GLU A 346 -54.08 -2.91 14.07
C GLU A 346 -55.41 -2.26 14.48
N ILE A 347 -56.28 -3.04 15.14
CA ILE A 347 -57.64 -2.65 15.52
C ILE A 347 -58.03 -3.22 16.88
N GLY A 348 -58.71 -2.41 17.69
CA GLY A 348 -59.25 -2.76 18.99
C GLY A 348 -60.71 -2.32 19.12
N TYR A 349 -61.54 -3.15 19.74
CA TYR A 349 -62.96 -2.87 19.97
C TYR A 349 -63.22 -2.72 21.47
N TYR A 350 -63.79 -1.58 21.85
CA TYR A 350 -64.07 -1.23 23.24
C TYR A 350 -65.57 -1.12 23.44
N SER A 351 -66.08 -1.71 24.51
CA SER A 351 -67.51 -1.72 24.84
C SER A 351 -67.72 -1.61 26.34
N GLY A 352 -68.92 -1.19 26.77
CA GLY A 352 -69.20 -0.92 28.18
C GLY A 352 -68.68 0.45 28.61
N LEU A 353 -68.53 1.36 27.66
CA LEU A 353 -68.20 2.77 27.89
C LEU A 353 -69.45 3.51 28.37
N GLU A 354 -69.25 4.54 29.19
CA GLU A 354 -70.30 5.48 29.59
C GLU A 354 -70.38 6.61 28.55
N ALA A 355 -71.58 6.90 28.06
CA ALA A 355 -71.79 7.96 27.08
C ALA A 355 -71.32 9.32 27.62
N HIS A 356 -70.76 10.15 26.73
CA HIS A 356 -70.25 11.50 26.97
C HIS A 356 -69.04 11.60 27.90
N HIS A 357 -68.28 10.52 28.08
CA HIS A 357 -67.10 10.50 28.93
C HIS A 357 -65.82 10.26 28.12
N GLY A 358 -64.72 10.84 28.62
CA GLY A 358 -63.39 10.71 28.01
C GLY A 358 -62.66 9.44 28.43
N TYR A 359 -62.01 8.80 27.47
CA TYR A 359 -61.22 7.59 27.62
C TYR A 359 -59.86 7.74 26.96
N THR A 360 -58.83 7.20 27.61
CA THR A 360 -57.50 7.04 27.03
C THR A 360 -57.17 5.57 26.95
N VAL A 361 -56.81 5.08 25.76
CA VAL A 361 -56.27 3.74 25.56
C VAL A 361 -54.79 3.86 25.24
N THR A 362 -53.94 3.26 26.07
CA THR A 362 -52.50 3.13 25.81
C THR A 362 -52.18 1.73 25.29
N TYR A 363 -51.27 1.63 24.32
CA TYR A 363 -50.80 0.39 23.72
C TYR A 363 -49.28 0.32 23.86
N THR A 364 -48.77 -0.79 24.40
CA THR A 364 -47.33 -1.03 24.54
C THR A 364 -46.96 -2.31 23.78
N PRO A 365 -45.90 -2.28 22.94
CA PRO A 365 -45.38 -3.48 22.27
C PRO A 365 -44.68 -4.47 23.20
N TYR A 366 -44.94 -5.77 22.98
CA TYR A 366 -44.44 -6.90 23.77
C TYR A 366 -43.97 -8.05 22.87
N THR A 367 -43.04 -8.85 23.38
CA THR A 367 -42.47 -10.01 22.67
C THR A 367 -43.46 -11.16 22.48
N ALA A 368 -44.42 -11.30 23.39
CA ALA A 368 -45.48 -12.29 23.38
C ALA A 368 -46.65 -11.82 24.26
N LYS A 369 -47.81 -12.48 24.16
CA LYS A 369 -48.91 -12.29 25.12
C LYS A 369 -48.43 -12.62 26.54
N GLY A 370 -48.42 -11.62 27.42
CA GLY A 370 -47.90 -11.76 28.80
C GLY A 370 -46.37 -11.80 28.91
N GLY A 371 -45.64 -11.55 27.81
CA GLY A 371 -44.18 -11.51 27.80
C GLY A 371 -43.60 -10.21 28.40
N SER A 372 -42.39 -9.87 27.98
CA SER A 372 -41.73 -8.61 28.37
C SER A 372 -42.01 -7.49 27.35
N PRO A 373 -42.06 -6.21 27.79
CA PRO A 373 -42.09 -5.09 26.86
C PRO A 373 -40.87 -5.15 25.92
N ILE A 374 -41.06 -4.78 24.65
CA ILE A 374 -39.95 -4.72 23.69
C ILE A 374 -39.10 -3.47 24.02
N PRO A 375 -37.81 -3.62 24.40
CA PRO A 375 -36.98 -2.48 24.73
C PRO A 375 -36.83 -1.52 23.54
N GLY A 376 -36.96 -0.21 23.80
CA GLY A 376 -36.86 0.83 22.79
C GLY A 376 -38.11 1.02 21.91
N ALA A 377 -39.14 0.18 22.07
CA ALA A 377 -40.40 0.36 21.35
C ALA A 377 -41.13 1.61 21.82
N ASN A 378 -41.86 2.25 20.90
CA ASN A 378 -42.62 3.46 21.21
C ASN A 378 -44.10 3.12 21.45
N PRO A 379 -44.62 3.27 22.69
CA PRO A 379 -46.03 3.05 22.98
C PRO A 379 -46.93 4.04 22.25
N GLY A 380 -48.13 3.60 21.87
CA GLY A 380 -49.20 4.43 21.31
C GLY A 380 -50.20 4.84 22.39
N ALA A 381 -50.89 5.96 22.19
CA ALA A 381 -52.01 6.35 23.03
C ALA A 381 -53.10 7.04 22.20
N VAL A 382 -54.36 6.69 22.44
CA VAL A 382 -55.53 7.27 21.78
C VAL A 382 -56.48 7.81 22.83
N TYR A 383 -56.84 9.09 22.71
CA TYR A 383 -57.90 9.70 23.52
C TYR A 383 -59.17 9.87 22.69
N PHE A 384 -60.32 9.57 23.28
CA PHE A 384 -61.64 9.78 22.65
C PHE A 384 -62.73 10.02 23.69
N VAL A 385 -63.90 10.47 23.24
CA VAL A 385 -65.10 10.67 24.08
C VAL A 385 -66.20 9.78 23.52
N SER A 386 -66.72 8.87 24.35
CA SER A 386 -67.74 7.87 23.94
C SER A 386 -69.15 8.44 23.82
#